data_AF-A0A973HPN8-F1
#
_entry.id   AF-A0A973HPN8-F1
#
_cell.length_a   1.000
_cell.length_b   1.000
_cell.length_c   1.000
_cell.angle_alpha   90.00
_cell.angle_beta   90.00
_cell.angle_gamma   90.00
#
_symmetry.space_group_name_H-M   'P 1'
#
loop_
_entity.id
_entity.type
_entity.pdbx_description
1 polymer ?
#
loop_
_entity_poly.entity_id
_entity_poly.type
_entity_poly.pdbx_seq_one_letter_code
_entity_poly.pdbx_strand_id
1 'polypeptide(L)'
;SAADFDENLIGLVQLDGDFRDYVAPSHATQVFSSDDAERRRHFFDSLSFETTLEEELLEQMRTSESSAKVIEAGELIIGHIDETGYLSTGLDNIAATNFYDIEILKKALALIQKFEPAGMGAIDLRECLLIQLRLKGDEEKLAYKLVDKYLDDLSKNKIPYISRALNISSLNIYEAWEEIKNLQPRPGLSISSGNIQFVQAEVTVSKENGQFEIVVNRDYIPKIGISDHYMQLLESPDVSSEIKQYLREKIMNGKQLMKSLDQRQSTIEKITYVLLDKQIDFFEDGEDFLRPLTMGEVADIIGVHETTVSRAIANKYIETPHGLMPMRKFFSTGFKTEEGELLSTNSIKYKIQAMIAEEESAKPLSDQKLCDLLKVDGLEVARRTVAKYREELEIPSSHLRKSHN
;
A
#
# COMPACT_ATOMS: atom_id res chain seq x y z
N SER A 1 -4.55 -39.93 42.72
CA SER A 1 -5.85 -40.15 42.09
C SER A 1 -5.61 -40.55 40.64
N ALA A 2 -5.53 -41.85 40.37
CA ALA A 2 -5.43 -42.39 39.01
C ALA A 2 -6.82 -42.71 38.42
N ALA A 3 -7.85 -42.72 39.28
CA ALA A 3 -9.24 -42.92 38.88
C ALA A 3 -9.86 -41.65 38.22
N ASP A 4 -9.48 -40.44 38.66
CA ASP A 4 -9.98 -39.19 38.05
C ASP A 4 -9.43 -38.92 36.63
N PHE A 5 -8.31 -39.56 36.26
CA PHE A 5 -7.74 -39.46 34.91
C PHE A 5 -8.43 -40.41 33.92
N ASP A 6 -8.90 -41.56 34.40
CA ASP A 6 -9.66 -42.53 33.60
C ASP A 6 -11.11 -42.08 33.36
N GLU A 7 -11.76 -41.36 34.29
CA GLU A 7 -13.11 -40.83 34.05
C GLU A 7 -13.15 -39.75 32.96
N ASN A 8 -12.12 -38.90 32.87
CA ASN A 8 -11.96 -37.97 31.74
C ASN A 8 -11.62 -38.69 30.41
N LEU A 9 -10.99 -39.87 30.49
CA LEU A 9 -10.67 -40.71 29.33
C LEU A 9 -11.90 -41.45 28.79
N ILE A 10 -12.77 -41.93 29.68
CA ILE A 10 -14.04 -42.59 29.33
C ILE A 10 -15.05 -41.57 28.76
N GLY A 11 -15.06 -40.33 29.25
CA GLY A 11 -15.83 -39.24 28.66
C GLY A 11 -15.37 -38.84 27.25
N LEU A 12 -14.08 -38.99 26.94
CA LEU A 12 -13.52 -38.70 25.61
C LEU A 12 -13.77 -39.83 24.59
N VAL A 13 -13.97 -41.06 25.06
CA VAL A 13 -14.32 -42.23 24.22
C VAL A 13 -15.82 -42.23 23.87
N GLN A 14 -16.69 -41.59 24.66
CA GLN A 14 -18.11 -41.43 24.30
C GLN A 14 -18.35 -40.40 23.16
N LEU A 15 -17.33 -39.64 22.76
CA LEU A 15 -17.33 -38.80 21.55
C LEU A 15 -17.08 -39.58 20.25
N ASP A 16 -16.99 -40.92 20.28
CA ASP A 16 -16.85 -41.78 19.09
C ASP A 16 -18.07 -41.73 18.15
N GLY A 17 -19.24 -41.30 18.64
CA GLY A 17 -20.42 -41.05 17.81
C GLY A 17 -20.22 -39.82 16.90
N ASP A 18 -19.76 -38.71 17.47
CA ASP A 18 -19.49 -37.46 16.74
C ASP A 18 -18.22 -37.55 15.87
N PHE A 19 -17.31 -38.49 16.18
CA PHE A 19 -16.09 -38.75 15.42
C PHE A 19 -16.37 -39.27 14.00
N ARG A 20 -17.49 -39.97 13.80
CA ARG A 20 -17.91 -40.47 12.47
C ARG A 20 -18.68 -39.43 11.66
N ASP A 21 -19.40 -38.53 12.32
CA ASP A 21 -20.20 -37.51 11.63
C ASP A 21 -19.34 -36.33 11.11
N TYR A 22 -18.15 -36.11 11.69
CA TYR A 22 -17.17 -35.14 11.15
C TYR A 22 -16.30 -35.67 10.02
N VAL A 23 -16.27 -36.99 9.80
CA VAL A 23 -15.53 -37.62 8.71
C VAL A 23 -16.53 -38.06 7.65
N ALA A 24 -17.01 -37.09 6.88
CA ALA A 24 -17.75 -37.37 5.66
C ALA A 24 -16.92 -38.32 4.77
N PRO A 25 -17.51 -39.37 4.18
CA PRO A 25 -16.78 -40.26 3.29
C PRO A 25 -16.38 -39.50 2.03
N SER A 26 -15.13 -39.74 1.64
CA SER A 26 -14.59 -39.57 0.28
C SER A 26 -14.49 -38.15 -0.27
N HIS A 27 -13.25 -37.67 -0.26
CA HIS A 27 -12.49 -37.40 -1.49
C HIS A 27 -13.28 -37.67 -2.78
N ALA A 28 -13.92 -36.63 -3.31
CA ALA A 28 -13.69 -36.35 -4.71
C ALA A 28 -12.25 -35.83 -4.78
N THR A 29 -11.32 -36.69 -5.18
CA THR A 29 -10.09 -36.21 -5.81
C THR A 29 -10.57 -35.25 -6.90
N GLN A 30 -10.49 -33.94 -6.65
CA GLN A 30 -10.51 -33.01 -7.77
C GLN A 30 -9.28 -33.38 -8.56
N VAL A 31 -9.51 -34.21 -9.58
CA VAL A 31 -8.66 -34.24 -10.76
C VAL A 31 -8.67 -32.79 -11.19
N PHE A 32 -7.59 -32.04 -10.88
CA PHE A 32 -7.36 -30.76 -11.52
C PHE A 32 -7.57 -31.05 -13.00
N SER A 33 -8.59 -30.45 -13.61
CA SER A 33 -8.81 -30.69 -15.03
C SER A 33 -7.56 -30.21 -15.78
N SER A 34 -7.32 -30.73 -16.97
CA SER A 34 -6.26 -30.21 -17.84
C SER A 34 -6.35 -28.69 -17.99
N ASP A 35 -7.57 -28.13 -17.95
CA ASP A 35 -7.85 -26.70 -18.04
C ASP A 35 -7.36 -25.91 -16.82
N ASP A 36 -7.39 -26.44 -15.59
CA ASP A 36 -6.88 -25.72 -14.41
C ASP A 36 -5.34 -25.73 -14.32
N ALA A 37 -4.71 -26.72 -14.94
CA ALA A 37 -3.27 -26.76 -15.11
C ALA A 37 -2.82 -25.88 -16.29
N GLU A 38 -3.61 -25.81 -17.36
CA GLU A 38 -3.41 -24.87 -18.46
C GLU A 38 -3.66 -23.42 -18.05
N ARG A 39 -4.70 -23.11 -17.27
CA ARG A 39 -4.92 -21.76 -16.72
C ARG A 39 -3.78 -21.30 -15.83
N ARG A 40 -3.24 -22.18 -14.99
CA ARG A 40 -2.04 -21.87 -14.19
C ARG A 40 -0.82 -21.66 -15.09
N ARG A 41 -0.60 -22.52 -16.09
CA ARG A 41 0.50 -22.33 -17.04
C ARG A 41 0.35 -21.05 -17.83
N HIS A 42 -0.82 -20.76 -18.37
CA HIS A 42 -1.12 -19.48 -19.01
C HIS A 42 -0.93 -18.30 -18.06
N PHE A 43 -1.32 -18.41 -16.79
CA PHE A 43 -1.06 -17.36 -15.79
C PHE A 43 0.45 -17.14 -15.59
N PHE A 44 1.23 -18.21 -15.39
CA PHE A 44 2.68 -18.13 -15.22
C PHE A 44 3.43 -17.71 -16.50
N ASP A 45 2.99 -18.17 -17.67
CA ASP A 45 3.57 -17.83 -18.98
C ASP A 45 3.14 -16.44 -19.46
N SER A 46 2.05 -15.88 -18.91
CA SER A 46 1.62 -14.49 -19.12
C SER A 46 2.23 -13.53 -18.09
N LEU A 47 3.02 -14.01 -17.13
CA LEU A 47 3.87 -13.14 -16.31
C LEU A 47 5.02 -12.65 -17.20
N SER A 48 4.75 -11.62 -18.00
CA SER A 48 5.82 -10.74 -18.48
C SER A 48 6.41 -10.08 -17.25
N PHE A 49 7.60 -10.51 -16.84
CA PHE A 49 8.40 -9.69 -15.92
C PHE A 49 8.68 -8.39 -16.67
N GLU A 50 8.11 -7.29 -16.17
CA GLU A 50 8.45 -5.97 -16.69
C GLU A 50 9.94 -5.75 -16.45
N THR A 51 10.67 -5.34 -17.49
CA THR A 51 12.11 -5.08 -17.42
C THR A 51 12.37 -4.05 -16.33
N THR A 52 13.24 -4.37 -15.39
CA THR A 52 13.58 -3.45 -14.31
C THR A 52 14.41 -2.29 -14.85
N LEU A 53 14.36 -1.15 -14.16
CA LEU A 53 15.20 0.02 -14.48
C LEU A 53 16.69 -0.34 -14.58
N GLU A 54 17.16 -1.19 -13.67
CA GLU A 54 18.54 -1.66 -13.65
C GLU A 54 18.86 -2.47 -14.90
N GLU A 55 17.99 -3.40 -15.29
CA GLU A 55 18.18 -4.24 -16.48
C GLU A 55 18.22 -3.43 -17.77
N GLU A 56 17.34 -2.44 -17.93
CA GLU A 56 17.32 -1.59 -19.12
C GLU A 56 18.58 -0.73 -19.24
N LEU A 57 19.05 -0.15 -18.13
CA LEU A 57 20.30 0.61 -18.12
C LEU A 57 21.53 -0.29 -18.36
N LEU A 58 21.54 -1.51 -17.81
CA LEU A 58 22.61 -2.48 -18.05
C LEU A 58 22.65 -2.90 -19.53
N GLU A 59 21.49 -3.09 -20.16
CA GLU A 59 21.40 -3.37 -21.59
C GLU A 59 21.96 -2.21 -22.44
N GLN A 60 21.59 -0.97 -22.11
CA GLN A 60 22.15 0.23 -22.75
C GLN A 60 23.66 0.36 -22.52
N MET A 61 24.15 0.01 -21.33
CA MET A 61 25.59 0.02 -21.03
C MET A 61 26.35 -1.00 -21.87
N ARG A 62 25.82 -2.21 -22.01
CA ARG A 62 26.44 -3.29 -22.79
C ARG A 62 26.41 -3.05 -24.29
N THR A 63 25.41 -2.33 -24.78
CA THR A 63 25.29 -1.94 -26.19
C THR A 63 26.06 -0.67 -26.54
N SER A 64 26.50 0.09 -25.54
CA SER A 64 27.30 1.30 -25.74
C SER A 64 28.72 1.01 -26.25
N GLU A 65 29.18 1.79 -27.22
CA GLU A 65 30.57 1.70 -27.72
C GLU A 65 31.52 2.41 -26.74
N SER A 66 32.14 1.64 -25.84
CA SER A 66 33.12 2.16 -24.88
C SER A 66 34.15 1.12 -24.45
N SER A 67 35.22 1.58 -23.79
CA SER A 67 36.26 0.67 -23.29
C SER A 67 35.69 -0.26 -22.21
N ALA A 68 36.17 -1.51 -22.13
CA ALA A 68 35.70 -2.49 -21.14
C ALA A 68 35.73 -1.97 -19.69
N LYS A 69 36.74 -1.17 -19.33
CA LYS A 69 36.85 -0.54 -18.00
C LYS A 69 35.76 0.51 -17.73
N VAL A 70 35.29 1.21 -18.76
CA VAL A 70 34.19 2.19 -18.65
C VAL A 70 32.85 1.47 -18.55
N ILE A 71 32.68 0.36 -19.27
CA ILE A 71 31.49 -0.50 -19.17
C ILE A 71 31.36 -1.06 -17.75
N GLU A 72 32.43 -1.67 -17.23
CA GLU A 72 32.45 -2.21 -15.86
C GLU A 72 32.19 -1.12 -14.80
N ALA A 73 32.80 0.06 -14.96
CA ALA A 73 32.53 1.20 -14.08
C ALA A 73 31.09 1.71 -14.19
N GLY A 74 30.46 1.60 -15.36
CA GLY A 74 29.07 1.98 -15.58
C GLY A 74 28.09 0.99 -14.95
N GLU A 75 28.32 -0.32 -15.09
CA GLU A 75 27.54 -1.35 -14.40
C GLU A 75 27.55 -1.13 -12.88
N LEU A 76 28.71 -0.73 -12.34
CA LEU A 76 28.85 -0.41 -10.92
C LEU A 76 28.07 0.86 -10.51
N ILE A 77 28.06 1.90 -11.35
CA ILE A 77 27.29 3.13 -11.11
C ILE A 77 25.79 2.85 -11.19
N ILE A 78 25.34 2.04 -12.15
CA ILE A 78 23.93 1.68 -12.33
C ILE A 78 23.34 1.05 -11.07
N GLY A 79 24.09 0.20 -10.37
CA GLY A 79 23.67 -0.36 -9.08
C GLY A 79 23.55 0.66 -7.93
N HIS A 80 24.01 1.90 -8.11
CA HIS A 80 23.84 3.01 -7.16
C HIS A 80 22.79 4.03 -7.62
N ILE A 81 22.03 3.73 -8.67
CA ILE A 81 20.90 4.55 -9.13
C ILE A 81 19.64 4.07 -8.42
N ASP A 82 18.90 5.01 -7.83
CA ASP A 82 17.63 4.72 -7.16
C ASP A 82 16.47 4.56 -8.16
N GLU A 83 15.30 4.13 -7.66
CA GLU A 83 14.09 3.97 -8.47
C GLU A 83 13.61 5.28 -9.13
N THR A 84 14.03 6.44 -8.63
CA THR A 84 13.69 7.74 -9.21
C THR A 84 14.62 8.14 -10.36
N GLY A 85 15.74 7.44 -10.52
CA GLY A 85 16.76 7.69 -11.54
C GLY A 85 17.93 8.55 -11.06
N TYR A 86 18.03 8.81 -9.76
CA TYR A 86 19.11 9.60 -9.17
C TYR A 86 20.22 8.73 -8.59
N LEU A 87 21.44 9.28 -8.60
CA LEU A 87 22.60 8.64 -8.02
C LEU A 87 22.58 8.79 -6.49
N SER A 88 22.38 7.67 -5.77
CA SER A 88 22.28 7.67 -4.30
C SER A 88 23.60 8.01 -3.61
N THR A 89 24.72 7.66 -4.25
CA THR A 89 26.06 7.72 -3.67
C THR A 89 26.99 8.53 -4.57
N GLY A 90 27.62 9.57 -4.03
CA GLY A 90 28.58 10.38 -4.79
C GLY A 90 29.75 9.56 -5.34
N LEU A 91 30.23 9.94 -6.53
CA LEU A 91 31.31 9.24 -7.23
C LEU A 91 32.59 9.07 -6.41
N ASP A 92 32.92 10.02 -5.54
CA ASP A 92 34.10 9.94 -4.66
C ASP A 92 34.03 8.75 -3.70
N ASN A 93 32.84 8.48 -3.15
CA ASN A 93 32.61 7.35 -2.25
C ASN A 93 32.66 6.04 -3.04
N ILE A 94 32.07 6.01 -4.23
CA ILE A 94 32.10 4.85 -5.12
C ILE A 94 33.55 4.49 -5.48
N ALA A 95 34.37 5.50 -5.81
CA ALA A 95 35.79 5.33 -6.10
C ALA A 95 36.57 4.79 -4.90
N ALA A 96 36.33 5.34 -3.71
CA ALA A 96 37.03 4.95 -2.48
C ALA A 96 36.69 3.51 -2.04
N THR A 97 35.42 3.10 -2.15
CA THR A 97 34.97 1.76 -1.72
C THR A 97 35.45 0.66 -2.67
N ASN A 98 35.52 0.94 -3.96
CA ASN A 98 35.84 -0.07 -4.98
C ASN A 98 37.26 0.05 -5.55
N PHE A 99 38.09 0.98 -5.03
CA PHE A 99 39.45 1.25 -5.50
C PHE A 99 39.54 1.54 -7.01
N TYR A 100 38.53 2.25 -7.56
CA TYR A 100 38.47 2.64 -8.97
C TYR A 100 39.06 4.04 -9.21
N ASP A 101 39.56 4.24 -10.43
CA ASP A 101 39.97 5.58 -10.89
C ASP A 101 38.73 6.46 -11.13
N ILE A 102 38.69 7.61 -10.45
CA ILE A 102 37.60 8.57 -10.53
C ILE A 102 37.39 9.10 -11.96
N GLU A 103 38.45 9.19 -12.76
CA GLU A 103 38.34 9.68 -14.15
C GLU A 103 37.62 8.67 -15.05
N ILE A 104 37.70 7.37 -14.74
CA ILE A 104 36.96 6.32 -15.45
C ILE A 104 35.49 6.37 -15.02
N LEU A 105 35.22 6.53 -13.72
CA LEU A 105 33.84 6.66 -13.20
C LEU A 105 33.13 7.89 -13.76
N LYS A 106 33.80 9.03 -13.89
CA LYS A 106 33.22 10.23 -14.54
C LYS A 106 32.86 9.99 -15.99
N LYS A 107 33.70 9.26 -16.74
CA LYS A 107 33.42 8.91 -18.14
C LYS A 107 32.23 7.95 -18.25
N ALA A 108 32.14 6.99 -17.34
CA ALA A 108 31.01 6.07 -17.27
C ALA A 108 29.72 6.81 -16.91
N LEU A 109 29.74 7.70 -15.92
CA LEU A 109 28.59 8.54 -15.56
C LEU A 109 28.13 9.41 -16.72
N ALA A 110 29.06 10.09 -17.41
CA ALA A 110 28.75 10.93 -18.56
C ALA A 110 28.17 10.14 -19.75
N LEU A 111 28.42 8.82 -19.80
CA LEU A 111 27.83 7.92 -20.77
C LEU A 111 26.40 7.54 -20.33
N ILE A 112 26.22 7.15 -19.07
CA ILE A 112 24.89 6.83 -18.48
C ILE A 112 23.95 8.03 -18.59
N GLN A 113 24.43 9.25 -18.38
CA GLN A 113 23.63 10.49 -18.51
C GLN A 113 23.15 10.76 -19.94
N LYS A 114 23.55 9.96 -20.94
CA LYS A 114 23.04 10.01 -22.33
C LYS A 114 22.03 8.91 -22.65
N PHE A 115 21.78 8.00 -21.71
CA PHE A 115 20.81 6.93 -21.88
C PHE A 115 19.38 7.48 -21.84
N GLU A 116 18.49 6.66 -22.38
CA GLU A 116 17.06 6.88 -22.22
C GLU A 116 16.58 6.12 -20.97
N PRO A 117 15.79 6.74 -20.10
CA PRO A 117 15.13 8.04 -20.26
C PRO A 117 16.10 9.19 -19.96
N ALA A 118 15.96 10.31 -20.65
CA ALA A 118 16.82 11.47 -20.41
C ALA A 118 16.79 11.94 -18.93
N GLY A 119 17.98 12.18 -18.34
CA GLY A 119 18.13 12.69 -16.97
C GLY A 119 18.55 11.65 -15.92
N MET A 120 18.85 10.42 -16.34
CA MET A 120 19.35 9.35 -15.47
C MET A 120 20.76 9.60 -14.94
N GLY A 121 21.03 9.15 -13.72
CA GLY A 121 22.34 9.33 -13.09
C GLY A 121 22.63 10.77 -12.66
N ALA A 122 21.59 11.57 -12.44
CA ALA A 122 21.71 12.89 -11.85
C ALA A 122 21.85 12.80 -10.33
N ILE A 123 22.61 13.72 -9.71
CA ILE A 123 22.77 13.79 -8.26
C ILE A 123 21.59 14.53 -7.63
N ASP A 124 21.01 15.50 -8.34
CA ASP A 124 19.86 16.27 -7.88
C ASP A 124 18.90 16.64 -9.02
N LEU A 125 17.76 17.24 -8.65
CA LEU A 125 16.76 17.70 -9.60
C LEU A 125 17.32 18.72 -10.61
N ARG A 126 18.25 19.58 -10.17
CA ARG A 126 18.83 20.60 -11.05
C ARG A 126 19.64 19.94 -12.15
N GLU A 127 20.54 19.04 -11.79
CA GLU A 127 21.35 18.28 -12.73
C GLU A 127 20.48 17.44 -13.67
N CYS A 128 19.44 16.79 -13.14
CA CYS A 128 18.49 16.00 -13.94
C CYS A 128 17.86 16.81 -15.06
N LEU A 129 17.32 18.00 -14.73
CA LEU A 129 16.70 18.89 -15.70
C LEU A 129 17.72 19.47 -16.69
N LEU A 130 18.95 19.78 -16.23
CA LEU A 130 20.02 20.26 -17.10
C LEU A 130 20.47 19.18 -18.11
N ILE A 131 20.55 17.91 -17.69
CA ILE A 131 20.86 16.78 -18.58
C ILE A 131 19.79 16.67 -19.67
N GLN A 132 18.50 16.73 -19.29
CA GLN A 132 17.40 16.65 -20.25
C GLN A 132 17.42 17.80 -21.27
N LEU A 133 17.68 19.04 -20.81
CA LEU A 133 17.81 20.19 -21.68
C LEU A 133 19.04 20.10 -22.60
N ARG A 134 20.16 19.59 -22.09
CA ARG A 134 21.37 19.36 -22.88
C ARG A 134 21.12 18.35 -24.01
N LEU A 135 20.46 17.24 -23.72
CA LEU A 135 20.14 16.22 -24.73
C LEU A 135 19.19 16.74 -25.81
N LYS A 136 18.30 17.67 -25.47
CA LYS A 136 17.45 18.38 -26.45
C LYS A 136 18.19 19.43 -27.30
N GLY A 137 19.44 19.76 -26.96
CA GLY A 137 20.20 20.83 -27.61
C GLY A 137 19.83 22.24 -27.14
N ASP A 138 19.19 22.36 -25.97
CA ASP A 138 18.62 23.61 -25.45
C ASP A 138 19.55 24.38 -24.50
N GLU A 139 20.85 24.11 -24.53
CA GLU A 139 21.84 24.73 -23.63
C GLU A 139 21.89 26.27 -23.76
N GLU A 140 21.59 26.81 -24.94
CA GLU A 140 21.59 28.25 -25.19
C GLU A 140 20.28 28.94 -24.79
N LYS A 141 19.20 28.17 -24.57
CA LYS A 141 17.87 28.69 -24.26
C LYS A 141 17.80 29.30 -22.86
N LEU A 142 16.78 30.12 -22.66
CA LEU A 142 16.46 30.71 -21.37
C LEU A 142 16.16 29.64 -20.31
N ALA A 143 15.50 28.54 -20.69
CA ALA A 143 15.17 27.42 -19.80
C ALA A 143 16.41 26.84 -19.10
N TYR A 144 17.51 26.61 -19.84
CA TYR A 144 18.76 26.09 -19.25
C TYR A 144 19.34 27.05 -18.20
N LYS A 145 19.42 28.35 -18.52
CA LYS A 145 19.92 29.39 -17.59
C LYS A 145 19.05 29.53 -16.35
N LEU A 146 17.75 29.38 -16.52
CA LEU A 146 16.76 29.42 -15.44
C LEU A 146 16.92 28.24 -14.48
N VAL A 147 17.09 27.02 -14.99
CA VAL A 147 17.36 25.83 -14.16
C VAL A 147 18.72 25.93 -13.47
N ASP A 148 19.77 26.35 -14.19
CA ASP A 148 21.14 26.41 -13.67
C ASP A 148 21.29 27.38 -12.48
N LYS A 149 20.58 28.52 -12.47
CA LYS A 149 20.80 29.58 -11.47
C LYS A 149 19.57 30.02 -10.67
N TYR A 150 18.37 29.85 -11.21
CA TYR A 150 17.15 30.44 -10.66
C TYR A 150 16.06 29.42 -10.31
N LEU A 151 16.36 28.11 -10.31
CA LEU A 151 15.38 27.06 -10.02
C LEU A 151 14.66 27.27 -8.66
N ASP A 152 15.40 27.65 -7.62
CA ASP A 152 14.85 27.90 -6.28
C ASP A 152 13.98 29.16 -6.19
N ASP A 153 14.27 30.16 -7.03
CA ASP A 153 13.48 31.39 -7.09
C ASP A 153 12.23 31.21 -7.95
N LEU A 154 12.31 30.36 -8.98
CA LEU A 154 11.19 29.95 -9.78
C LEU A 154 10.18 29.10 -8.99
N SER A 155 10.66 28.13 -8.18
CA SER A 155 9.80 27.34 -7.30
C SER A 155 9.05 28.19 -6.27
N LYS A 156 9.64 29.34 -5.88
CA LYS A 156 9.03 30.35 -4.99
C LYS A 156 8.24 31.43 -5.74
N ASN A 157 7.99 31.26 -7.04
CA ASN A 157 7.26 32.17 -7.90
C ASN A 157 7.80 33.63 -7.90
N LYS A 158 9.12 33.82 -7.76
CA LYS A 158 9.76 35.14 -7.74
C LYS A 158 10.09 35.67 -9.15
N ILE A 159 9.14 35.56 -10.09
CA ILE A 159 9.31 35.99 -11.49
C ILE A 159 9.78 37.45 -11.63
N PRO A 160 9.27 38.43 -10.85
CA PRO A 160 9.73 39.81 -10.96
C PRO A 160 11.19 40.02 -10.56
N TYR A 161 11.73 39.19 -9.67
CA TYR A 161 13.14 39.24 -9.27
C TYR A 161 14.04 38.75 -10.41
N ILE A 162 13.67 37.62 -11.01
CA ILE A 162 14.39 37.00 -12.13
C ILE A 162 14.37 37.92 -13.36
N SER A 163 13.22 38.52 -13.66
CA SER A 163 13.06 39.48 -14.76
C SER A 163 14.03 40.66 -14.66
N ARG A 164 14.20 41.23 -13.45
CA ARG A 164 15.17 42.31 -13.22
C ARG A 164 16.61 41.83 -13.27
N ALA A 165 16.89 40.63 -12.75
CA ALA A 165 18.25 40.09 -12.72
C ALA A 165 18.77 39.76 -14.12
N LEU A 166 17.91 39.25 -15.00
CA LEU A 166 18.26 38.85 -16.37
C LEU A 166 17.97 39.92 -17.43
N ASN A 167 17.27 41.01 -17.08
CA ASN A 167 16.76 42.01 -18.02
C ASN A 167 15.91 41.39 -19.15
N ILE A 168 15.04 40.44 -18.78
CA ILE A 168 14.15 39.72 -19.71
C ILE A 168 12.69 39.98 -19.31
N SER A 169 11.79 40.05 -20.29
CA SER A 169 10.36 40.22 -20.05
C SER A 169 9.80 39.07 -19.20
N SER A 170 8.82 39.37 -18.35
CA SER A 170 8.16 38.32 -17.56
C SER A 170 7.47 37.28 -18.45
N LEU A 171 6.99 37.67 -19.64
CA LEU A 171 6.38 36.77 -20.62
C LEU A 171 7.35 35.67 -21.09
N ASN A 172 8.58 36.04 -21.48
CA ASN A 172 9.57 35.07 -21.94
C ASN A 172 10.01 34.12 -20.80
N ILE A 173 9.97 34.58 -19.55
CA ILE A 173 10.24 33.73 -18.38
C ILE A 173 9.09 32.73 -18.19
N TYR A 174 7.84 33.14 -18.40
CA TYR A 174 6.70 32.21 -18.36
C TYR A 174 6.77 31.15 -19.46
N GLU A 175 7.15 31.52 -20.68
CA GLU A 175 7.33 30.55 -21.78
C GLU A 175 8.42 29.52 -21.44
N ALA A 176 9.57 29.98 -20.94
CA ALA A 176 10.63 29.07 -20.49
C ALA A 176 10.23 28.23 -19.27
N TRP A 177 9.36 28.75 -18.40
CA TRP A 177 8.82 28.01 -17.26
C TRP A 177 7.88 26.88 -17.69
N GLU A 178 7.02 27.11 -18.68
CA GLU A 178 6.18 26.05 -19.27
C GLU A 178 7.05 24.98 -19.96
N GLU A 179 8.14 25.36 -20.62
CA GLU A 179 9.10 24.39 -21.17
C GLU A 179 9.73 23.51 -20.08
N ILE A 180 10.11 24.09 -18.94
CA ILE A 180 10.67 23.35 -17.79
C ILE A 180 9.62 22.41 -17.19
N LYS A 181 8.35 22.80 -17.10
CA LYS A 181 7.27 21.95 -16.58
C LYS A 181 7.02 20.69 -17.43
N ASN A 182 7.32 20.74 -18.72
CA ASN A 182 7.18 19.61 -19.62
C ASN A 182 8.35 18.60 -19.51
N LEU A 183 9.36 18.86 -18.68
CA LEU A 183 10.45 17.93 -18.38
C LEU A 183 10.04 16.91 -17.31
N GLN A 184 10.69 15.75 -17.31
CA GLN A 184 10.38 14.67 -16.37
C GLN A 184 11.30 14.78 -15.15
N PRO A 185 10.84 15.27 -13.97
CA PRO A 185 11.72 15.40 -12.81
C PRO A 185 12.24 14.04 -12.29
N ARG A 186 11.52 12.94 -12.50
CA ARG A 186 11.89 11.59 -12.01
C ARG A 186 11.87 10.56 -13.14
N PRO A 187 12.93 10.49 -13.96
CA PRO A 187 12.96 9.62 -15.14
C PRO A 187 12.89 8.13 -14.80
N GLY A 188 13.41 7.68 -13.65
CA GLY A 188 13.38 6.25 -13.29
C GLY A 188 11.97 5.67 -13.12
N LEU A 189 10.98 6.50 -12.77
CA LEU A 189 9.60 6.06 -12.56
C LEU A 189 8.84 5.75 -13.86
N SER A 190 9.35 6.15 -15.03
CA SER A 190 8.70 5.78 -16.30
C SER A 190 9.01 4.35 -16.75
N ILE A 191 10.09 3.76 -16.23
CA ILE A 191 10.51 2.38 -16.51
C ILE A 191 10.16 1.47 -15.34
N SER A 192 10.29 1.98 -14.12
CA SER A 192 9.84 1.29 -12.91
C SER A 192 8.31 1.21 -12.90
N SER A 193 7.76 0.22 -13.61
CA SER A 193 6.48 -0.36 -13.26
C SER A 193 6.69 -1.06 -11.92
N GLY A 194 6.54 -0.29 -10.83
CA GLY A 194 6.60 -0.86 -9.49
C GLY A 194 5.63 -2.03 -9.45
N ASN A 195 6.12 -3.22 -9.05
CA ASN A 195 5.31 -4.42 -8.89
C ASN A 195 3.99 -4.02 -8.22
N ILE A 196 2.91 -3.97 -9.01
CA ILE A 196 1.59 -3.62 -8.48
C ILE A 196 1.23 -4.79 -7.58
N GLN A 197 1.45 -4.62 -6.28
CA GLN A 197 1.06 -5.62 -5.31
C GLN A 197 -0.46 -5.61 -5.26
N PHE A 198 -1.06 -6.53 -6.02
CA PHE A 198 -2.49 -6.75 -5.96
C PHE A 198 -2.83 -7.23 -4.55
N VAL A 199 -3.56 -6.39 -3.84
CA VAL A 199 -4.13 -6.77 -2.55
C VAL A 199 -5.40 -7.56 -2.83
N GLN A 200 -5.43 -8.81 -2.36
CA GLN A 200 -6.62 -9.65 -2.47
C GLN A 200 -7.47 -9.54 -1.21
N ALA A 201 -8.78 -9.35 -1.37
CA ALA A 201 -9.71 -9.20 -0.25
C ALA A 201 -9.96 -10.52 0.47
N GLU A 202 -9.91 -10.55 1.80
CA GLU A 202 -10.29 -11.75 2.56
C GLU A 202 -11.80 -12.01 2.54
N VAL A 203 -12.60 -10.95 2.35
CA VAL A 203 -14.05 -11.04 2.26
C VAL A 203 -14.56 -10.10 1.18
N THR A 204 -15.55 -10.56 0.42
CA THR A 204 -16.27 -9.77 -0.58
C THR A 204 -17.72 -9.62 -0.14
N VAL A 205 -18.24 -8.40 -0.20
CA VAL A 205 -19.64 -8.07 0.05
C VAL A 205 -20.26 -7.60 -1.25
N SER A 206 -21.23 -8.34 -1.75
CA SER A 206 -21.97 -8.03 -2.98
C SER A 206 -23.46 -7.89 -2.67
N LYS A 207 -24.18 -7.16 -3.52
CA LYS A 207 -25.64 -7.01 -3.42
C LYS A 207 -26.30 -7.80 -4.55
N GLU A 208 -26.95 -8.92 -4.21
CA GLU A 208 -27.72 -9.73 -5.15
C GLU A 208 -29.21 -9.67 -4.78
N ASN A 209 -30.07 -9.39 -5.76
CA ASN A 209 -31.53 -9.32 -5.57
C ASN A 209 -32.00 -8.37 -4.44
N GLY A 210 -31.22 -7.34 -4.15
CA GLY A 210 -31.51 -6.38 -3.07
C GLY A 210 -31.09 -6.85 -1.66
N GLN A 211 -30.49 -8.03 -1.53
CA GLN A 211 -29.90 -8.53 -0.30
C GLN A 211 -28.37 -8.50 -0.39
N PHE A 212 -27.72 -8.18 0.71
CA PHE A 212 -26.27 -8.23 0.80
C PHE A 212 -25.83 -9.65 1.12
N GLU A 213 -24.90 -10.18 0.33
CA GLU A 213 -24.26 -11.46 0.54
C GLU A 213 -22.78 -11.26 0.89
N ILE A 214 -22.31 -12.05 1.85
CA ILE A 214 -20.92 -12.02 2.31
C ILE A 214 -20.24 -13.30 1.84
N VAL A 215 -19.24 -13.16 0.99
CA VAL A 215 -18.43 -14.27 0.48
C VAL A 215 -17.03 -14.18 1.09
N VAL A 216 -16.69 -15.14 1.95
CA VAL A 216 -15.34 -15.24 2.52
C VAL A 216 -14.45 -16.01 1.55
N ASN A 217 -13.38 -15.37 1.09
CA ASN A 217 -12.46 -16.01 0.18
C ASN A 217 -11.52 -16.97 0.94
N ARG A 218 -11.50 -18.24 0.51
CA ARG A 218 -10.75 -19.33 1.16
C ARG A 218 -9.58 -19.85 0.32
N ASP A 219 -9.35 -19.25 -0.85
CA ASP A 219 -8.43 -19.79 -1.85
C ASP A 219 -6.95 -19.80 -1.40
N TYR A 220 -6.61 -18.94 -0.43
CA TYR A 220 -5.25 -18.80 0.12
C TYR A 220 -4.84 -19.91 1.07
N ILE A 221 -5.81 -20.62 1.64
CA ILE A 221 -5.56 -21.53 2.74
C ILE A 221 -5.42 -22.93 2.15
N PRO A 222 -4.23 -23.56 2.24
CA PRO A 222 -4.09 -24.93 1.79
C PRO A 222 -5.08 -25.80 2.56
N LYS A 223 -5.74 -26.74 1.87
CA LYS A 223 -6.59 -27.74 2.52
C LYS A 223 -5.69 -28.64 3.36
N ILE A 224 -5.61 -28.34 4.65
CA ILE A 224 -4.83 -29.12 5.62
C ILE A 224 -5.68 -30.31 6.05
N GLY A 225 -5.10 -31.50 6.01
CA GLY A 225 -5.71 -32.73 6.49
C GLY A 225 -4.72 -33.55 7.28
N ILE A 226 -5.23 -34.47 8.08
CA ILE A 226 -4.40 -35.47 8.77
C ILE A 226 -4.24 -36.66 7.83
N SER A 227 -3.02 -37.14 7.66
CA SER A 227 -2.74 -38.28 6.78
C SER A 227 -3.35 -39.57 7.32
N ASP A 228 -4.13 -40.26 6.49
CA ASP A 228 -4.78 -41.54 6.81
C ASP A 228 -3.78 -42.63 7.20
N HIS A 229 -2.55 -42.56 6.69
CA HIS A 229 -1.47 -43.49 7.04
C HIS A 229 -1.19 -43.52 8.55
N TYR A 230 -1.15 -42.34 9.19
CA TYR A 230 -0.90 -42.26 10.64
C TYR A 230 -2.12 -42.65 11.46
N MET A 231 -3.33 -42.50 10.92
CA MET A 231 -4.56 -43.00 11.53
C MET A 231 -4.56 -44.54 11.57
N GLN A 232 -4.20 -45.19 10.47
CA GLN A 232 -4.10 -46.66 10.36
C GLN A 232 -2.98 -47.24 11.24
N LEU A 233 -1.85 -46.53 11.40
CA LEU A 233 -0.78 -46.90 12.34
C LEU A 233 -1.24 -46.91 13.79
N LEU A 234 -2.24 -46.10 14.14
CA LEU A 234 -2.81 -46.03 15.48
C LEU A 234 -3.68 -47.26 15.81
N GLU A 235 -4.36 -47.79 14.81
CA GLU A 235 -5.21 -48.98 14.88
C GLU A 235 -4.41 -50.29 14.79
N SER A 236 -3.23 -50.25 14.17
CA SER A 236 -2.35 -51.41 14.00
C SER A 236 -1.92 -52.03 15.36
N PRO A 237 -2.07 -53.35 15.56
CA PRO A 237 -1.68 -54.02 16.81
C PRO A 237 -0.15 -54.13 16.99
N ASP A 238 0.63 -54.05 15.91
CA ASP A 238 2.09 -54.25 15.91
C ASP A 238 2.91 -53.02 16.38
N VAL A 239 2.25 -51.91 16.70
CA VAL A 239 2.92 -50.65 17.07
C VAL A 239 3.02 -50.53 18.58
N SER A 240 4.21 -50.16 19.09
CA SER A 240 4.45 -50.00 20.53
C SER A 240 3.55 -48.93 21.16
N SER A 241 3.22 -49.11 22.45
CA SER A 241 2.36 -48.17 23.18
C SER A 241 2.93 -46.75 23.23
N GLU A 242 4.25 -46.60 23.26
CA GLU A 242 4.94 -45.30 23.25
C GLU A 242 4.75 -44.57 21.93
N ILE A 243 4.86 -45.28 20.80
CA ILE A 243 4.65 -44.71 19.46
C ILE A 243 3.18 -44.32 19.27
N LYS A 244 2.23 -45.14 19.75
CA LYS A 244 0.79 -44.80 19.71
C LYS A 244 0.48 -43.54 20.50
N GLN A 245 1.08 -43.38 21.68
CA GLN A 245 0.88 -42.18 22.50
C GLN A 245 1.44 -40.93 21.81
N TYR A 246 2.64 -41.02 21.25
CA TYR A 246 3.25 -39.94 20.47
C TYR A 246 2.39 -39.52 19.27
N LEU A 247 1.90 -40.49 18.49
CA LEU A 247 1.03 -40.22 17.34
C LEU A 247 -0.28 -39.55 17.76
N ARG A 248 -0.93 -39.99 18.85
CA ARG A 248 -2.14 -39.34 19.39
C ARG A 248 -1.89 -37.87 19.74
N GLU A 249 -0.77 -37.57 20.39
CA GLU A 249 -0.41 -36.21 20.75
C GLU A 249 -0.22 -35.33 19.50
N LYS A 250 0.50 -35.82 18.49
CA LYS A 250 0.69 -35.07 17.23
C LYS A 250 -0.59 -34.89 16.45
N ILE A 251 -1.48 -35.88 16.43
CA ILE A 251 -2.81 -35.78 15.81
C ILE A 251 -3.67 -34.76 16.55
N MET A 252 -3.68 -34.74 17.88
CA MET A 252 -4.38 -33.72 18.67
C MET A 252 -3.86 -32.31 18.38
N ASN A 253 -2.54 -32.13 18.34
CA ASN A 253 -1.93 -30.85 18.00
C ASN A 253 -2.33 -30.40 16.57
N GLY A 254 -2.35 -31.33 15.61
CA GLY A 254 -2.83 -31.08 14.26
C GLY A 254 -4.30 -30.66 14.21
N LYS A 255 -5.18 -31.35 14.95
CA LYS A 255 -6.60 -30.98 15.08
C LYS A 255 -6.78 -29.60 15.71
N GLN A 256 -6.00 -29.27 16.73
CA GLN A 256 -6.05 -27.96 17.36
C GLN A 256 -5.62 -26.85 16.39
N LEU A 257 -4.62 -27.10 15.54
CA LEU A 257 -4.22 -26.17 14.49
C LEU A 257 -5.35 -25.96 13.47
N MET A 258 -5.96 -27.03 12.97
CA MET A 258 -7.10 -26.95 12.03
C MET A 258 -8.26 -26.15 12.64
N LYS A 259 -8.64 -26.47 13.88
CA LYS A 259 -9.68 -25.73 14.62
C LYS A 259 -9.33 -24.24 14.77
N SER A 260 -8.07 -23.91 15.03
CA SER A 260 -7.62 -22.52 15.18
C SER A 260 -7.70 -21.75 13.86
N LEU A 261 -7.42 -22.42 12.73
CA LEU A 261 -7.55 -21.84 11.39
C LEU A 261 -9.01 -21.57 11.02
N ASP A 262 -9.90 -22.51 11.31
CA ASP A 262 -11.34 -22.34 11.10
C ASP A 262 -11.91 -21.23 11.97
N GLN A 263 -11.49 -21.17 13.25
CA GLN A 263 -11.89 -20.10 14.16
C GLN A 263 -11.43 -18.72 13.66
N ARG A 264 -10.24 -18.62 13.06
CA ARG A 264 -9.75 -17.37 12.45
C ARG A 264 -10.68 -16.90 11.32
N GLN A 265 -11.08 -17.80 10.42
CA GLN A 265 -12.00 -17.47 9.31
C GLN A 265 -13.37 -17.07 9.84
N SER A 266 -13.93 -17.87 10.76
CA SER A 266 -15.23 -17.58 11.37
C SER A 266 -15.24 -16.23 12.10
N THR A 267 -14.11 -15.84 12.70
CA THR A 267 -14.01 -14.53 13.37
C THR A 267 -14.10 -13.38 12.36
N ILE A 268 -13.38 -13.46 11.23
CA ILE A 268 -13.44 -12.44 10.17
C ILE A 268 -14.84 -12.35 9.57
N GLU A 269 -15.47 -13.51 9.31
CA GLU A 269 -16.83 -13.59 8.81
C GLU A 269 -17.83 -12.92 9.77
N LYS A 270 -17.78 -13.26 11.07
CA LYS A 270 -18.61 -12.64 12.12
C LYS A 270 -18.40 -11.14 12.22
N ILE A 271 -17.15 -10.67 12.15
CA ILE A 271 -16.85 -9.24 12.13
C ILE A 271 -17.52 -8.59 10.92
N THR A 272 -17.46 -9.22 9.75
CA THR A 272 -18.06 -8.68 8.53
C THR A 272 -19.59 -8.61 8.61
N TYR A 273 -20.25 -9.59 9.20
CA TYR A 273 -21.70 -9.52 9.46
C TYR A 273 -22.07 -8.33 10.35
N VAL A 274 -21.31 -8.09 11.43
CA VAL A 274 -21.55 -6.95 12.33
C VAL A 274 -21.27 -5.62 11.60
N LEU A 275 -20.23 -5.57 10.77
CA LEU A 275 -19.95 -4.40 9.94
C LEU A 275 -21.12 -4.10 9.00
N LEU A 276 -21.64 -5.12 8.31
CA LEU A 276 -22.77 -4.97 7.39
C LEU A 276 -24.03 -4.46 8.10
N ASP A 277 -24.35 -4.99 9.29
CA ASP A 277 -25.50 -4.56 10.09
C ASP A 277 -25.36 -3.10 10.58
N LYS A 278 -24.18 -2.72 11.08
CA LYS A 278 -23.95 -1.38 11.66
C LYS A 278 -23.68 -0.30 10.63
N GLN A 279 -23.20 -0.66 9.45
CA GLN A 279 -22.75 0.25 8.40
C GLN A 279 -23.58 0.11 7.12
N ILE A 280 -24.86 -0.26 7.23
CA ILE A 280 -25.70 -0.51 6.06
C ILE A 280 -25.73 0.68 5.08
N ASP A 281 -25.84 1.91 5.61
CA ASP A 281 -25.82 3.13 4.80
C ASP A 281 -24.54 3.26 3.96
N PHE A 282 -23.39 2.86 4.51
CA PHE A 282 -22.12 2.87 3.77
C PHE A 282 -22.13 1.87 2.61
N PHE A 283 -22.70 0.68 2.82
CA PHE A 283 -22.76 -0.35 1.78
C PHE A 283 -23.80 -0.03 0.70
N GLU A 284 -24.75 0.87 0.98
CA GLU A 284 -25.76 1.33 0.01
C GLU A 284 -25.33 2.61 -0.73
N ASP A 285 -24.89 3.63 0.01
CA ASP A 285 -24.71 4.99 -0.50
C ASP A 285 -23.23 5.41 -0.58
N GLY A 286 -22.31 4.63 -0.02
CA GLY A 286 -20.86 4.83 -0.14
C GLY A 286 -20.17 5.48 1.06
N GLU A 287 -18.94 5.93 0.85
CA GLU A 287 -18.02 6.34 1.93
C GLU A 287 -18.51 7.52 2.79
N ASP A 288 -19.33 8.40 2.22
CA ASP A 288 -19.84 9.58 2.90
C ASP A 288 -20.79 9.23 4.07
N PHE A 289 -21.39 8.03 4.04
CA PHE A 289 -22.35 7.56 5.04
C PHE A 289 -21.73 6.63 6.08
N LEU A 290 -20.40 6.59 6.19
CA LEU A 290 -19.70 5.80 7.19
C LEU A 290 -19.96 6.33 8.60
N ARG A 291 -20.62 5.51 9.42
CA ARG A 291 -20.96 5.82 10.81
C ARG A 291 -19.79 5.48 11.74
N PRO A 292 -19.61 6.21 12.84
CA PRO A 292 -18.64 5.81 13.86
C PRO A 292 -18.95 4.44 14.46
N LEU A 293 -17.93 3.59 14.54
CA LEU A 293 -18.01 2.25 15.12
C LEU A 293 -16.68 1.91 15.77
N THR A 294 -16.73 1.50 17.03
CA THR A 294 -15.53 1.14 17.78
C THR A 294 -15.26 -0.37 17.73
N MET A 295 -14.00 -0.76 17.89
CA MET A 295 -13.66 -2.19 17.97
C MET A 295 -14.26 -2.84 19.21
N GLY A 296 -14.43 -2.09 20.31
CA GLY A 296 -15.10 -2.55 21.52
C GLY A 296 -16.56 -2.94 21.29
N GLU A 297 -17.34 -2.10 20.61
CA GLU A 297 -18.75 -2.40 20.29
C GLU A 297 -18.89 -3.69 19.46
N VAL A 298 -18.02 -3.89 18.46
CA VAL A 298 -18.02 -5.12 17.66
C VAL A 298 -17.58 -6.33 18.50
N ALA A 299 -16.61 -6.14 19.39
CA ALA A 299 -16.13 -7.18 20.29
C ALA A 299 -17.22 -7.67 21.25
N ASP A 300 -18.02 -6.75 21.80
CA ASP A 300 -19.15 -7.05 22.68
C ASP A 300 -20.24 -7.86 21.96
N ILE A 301 -20.55 -7.54 20.70
CA ILE A 301 -21.55 -8.27 19.90
C ILE A 301 -21.09 -9.70 19.59
N ILE A 302 -19.80 -9.89 19.28
CA ILE A 302 -19.24 -11.19 18.89
C ILE A 302 -18.84 -12.03 20.12
N GLY A 303 -18.77 -11.42 21.31
CA GLY A 303 -18.36 -12.08 22.55
C GLY A 303 -16.86 -12.35 22.62
N VAL A 304 -16.04 -11.47 22.04
CA VAL A 304 -14.57 -11.55 22.06
C VAL A 304 -13.96 -10.31 22.72
N HIS A 305 -12.66 -10.33 23.00
CA HIS A 305 -11.96 -9.15 23.49
C HIS A 305 -11.63 -8.19 22.33
N GLU A 306 -11.58 -6.89 22.59
CA GLU A 306 -11.26 -5.86 21.59
C GLU A 306 -9.93 -6.13 20.87
N THR A 307 -8.92 -6.61 21.60
CA THR A 307 -7.62 -6.99 21.03
C THR A 307 -7.72 -8.14 20.02
N THR A 308 -8.69 -9.04 20.17
CA THR A 308 -8.96 -10.11 19.20
C THR A 308 -9.50 -9.54 17.91
N VAL A 309 -10.42 -8.57 17.96
CA VAL A 309 -10.94 -7.87 16.78
C VAL A 309 -9.81 -7.11 16.09
N SER A 310 -9.03 -6.31 16.84
CA SER A 310 -7.90 -5.54 16.31
C SER A 310 -6.87 -6.42 15.59
N ARG A 311 -6.54 -7.59 16.16
CA ARG A 311 -5.62 -8.55 15.54
C ARG A 311 -6.24 -9.28 14.36
N ALA A 312 -7.53 -9.58 14.41
CA ALA A 312 -8.23 -10.30 13.35
C ALA A 312 -8.30 -9.49 12.06
N ILE A 313 -8.52 -8.17 12.15
CA ILE A 313 -8.64 -7.26 10.99
C ILE A 313 -7.31 -6.63 10.54
N ALA A 314 -6.23 -6.84 11.29
CA ALA A 314 -4.93 -6.24 10.98
C ALA A 314 -4.41 -6.74 9.62
N ASN A 315 -4.11 -5.79 8.72
CA ASN A 315 -3.69 -6.08 7.34
C ASN A 315 -4.69 -6.98 6.59
N LYS A 316 -6.00 -6.79 6.83
CA LYS A 316 -7.08 -7.44 6.10
C LYS A 316 -7.85 -6.41 5.29
N TYR A 317 -8.31 -6.84 4.12
CA TYR A 317 -9.05 -6.05 3.18
C TYR A 317 -10.41 -6.68 2.91
N ILE A 318 -11.39 -5.82 2.69
CA ILE A 318 -12.75 -6.17 2.31
C ILE A 318 -13.04 -5.53 0.96
N GLU A 319 -13.58 -6.33 0.05
CA GLU A 319 -14.12 -5.85 -1.21
C GLU A 319 -15.59 -5.51 -1.00
N THR A 320 -15.95 -4.27 -1.32
CA THR A 320 -17.31 -3.75 -1.16
C THR A 320 -17.85 -3.33 -2.53
N PRO A 321 -19.16 -3.04 -2.66
CA PRO A 321 -19.71 -2.48 -3.90
C PRO A 321 -19.03 -1.17 -4.33
N HIS A 322 -18.38 -0.46 -3.40
CA HIS A 322 -17.67 0.80 -3.62
C HIS A 322 -16.15 0.62 -3.79
N GLY A 323 -15.67 -0.63 -3.87
CA GLY A 323 -14.27 -0.97 -4.10
C GLY A 323 -13.57 -1.68 -2.94
N LEU A 324 -12.28 -1.93 -3.12
CA LEU A 324 -11.41 -2.61 -2.17
C LEU A 324 -10.89 -1.65 -1.10
N MET A 325 -11.00 -2.02 0.18
CA MET A 325 -10.49 -1.18 1.26
C MET A 325 -10.03 -1.97 2.48
N PRO A 326 -9.12 -1.40 3.31
CA PRO A 326 -8.71 -2.02 4.56
C PRO A 326 -9.90 -2.12 5.53
N MET A 327 -10.11 -3.28 6.16
CA MET A 327 -11.17 -3.47 7.16
C MET A 327 -11.04 -2.50 8.34
N ARG A 328 -9.82 -2.05 8.65
CA ARG A 328 -9.56 -1.07 9.71
C ARG A 328 -10.29 0.27 9.47
N LYS A 329 -10.57 0.64 8.22
CA LYS A 329 -11.20 1.92 7.85
C LYS A 329 -12.61 2.07 8.43
N PHE A 330 -13.33 0.98 8.62
CA PHE A 330 -14.66 0.95 9.22
C PHE A 330 -14.67 1.29 10.71
N PHE A 331 -13.51 1.21 11.36
CA PHE A 331 -13.38 1.51 12.78
C PHE A 331 -12.88 2.92 12.96
N SER A 332 -13.79 3.82 13.32
CA SER A 332 -13.49 5.22 13.57
C SER A 332 -14.06 5.64 14.92
N THR A 333 -13.28 6.45 15.64
CA THR A 333 -13.76 7.14 16.83
C THR A 333 -14.57 8.34 16.36
N GLY A 334 -15.88 8.29 16.57
CA GLY A 334 -16.78 9.40 16.26
C GLY A 334 -16.73 10.49 17.32
N PHE A 335 -17.04 11.71 16.92
CA PHE A 335 -17.39 12.78 17.85
C PHE A 335 -18.90 12.76 18.06
N LYS A 336 -19.32 12.72 19.32
CA LYS A 336 -20.72 12.84 19.68
C LYS A 336 -21.07 14.33 19.71
N THR A 337 -21.97 14.76 18.83
CA THR A 337 -22.54 16.11 18.86
C THR A 337 -23.43 16.28 20.11
N GLU A 338 -23.71 17.53 20.49
CA GLU A 338 -24.64 17.83 21.60
C GLU A 338 -26.06 17.29 21.33
N GLU A 339 -26.44 17.09 20.06
CA GLU A 339 -27.71 16.50 19.62
C GLU A 339 -27.70 14.96 19.64
N GLY A 340 -26.55 14.34 19.93
CA GLY A 340 -26.41 12.89 20.05
C GLY A 340 -26.06 12.16 18.76
N GLU A 341 -25.90 12.86 17.63
CA GLU A 341 -25.40 12.29 16.38
C GLU A 341 -23.89 12.03 16.46
N LEU A 342 -23.48 10.82 16.06
CA LEU A 342 -22.08 10.41 15.98
C LEU A 342 -21.53 10.78 14.60
N LEU A 343 -20.70 11.82 14.52
CA LEU A 343 -20.06 12.25 13.28
C LEU A 343 -18.66 11.63 13.15
N SER A 344 -18.36 11.11 11.96
CA SER A 344 -17.07 10.50 11.64
C SER A 344 -15.97 11.55 11.39
N THR A 345 -14.71 11.16 11.56
CA THR A 345 -13.55 12.03 11.28
C THR A 345 -13.48 12.47 9.81
N ASN A 346 -13.96 11.63 8.88
CA ASN A 346 -14.04 11.96 7.46
C ASN A 346 -15.12 13.02 7.18
N SER A 347 -16.26 12.97 7.87
CA SER A 347 -17.30 14.00 7.76
C SER A 347 -16.78 15.39 8.17
N ILE A 348 -15.93 15.44 9.21
CA ILE A 348 -15.29 16.69 9.65
C ILE A 348 -14.32 17.20 8.59
N LYS A 349 -13.51 16.32 7.98
CA LYS A 349 -12.61 16.68 6.88
C LYS A 349 -13.38 17.24 5.69
N TYR A 350 -14.47 16.61 5.30
CA TYR A 350 -15.33 17.09 4.22
C TYR A 350 -15.93 18.46 4.52
N LYS A 351 -16.45 18.68 5.73
CA LYS A 351 -16.92 20.00 6.17
C LYS A 351 -15.82 21.06 6.11
N ILE A 352 -14.61 20.74 6.56
CA ILE A 352 -13.46 21.66 6.46
C ILE A 352 -13.16 21.97 4.98
N GLN A 353 -13.20 20.97 4.10
CA GLN A 353 -12.96 21.16 2.66
C GLN A 353 -14.03 22.03 2.02
N ALA A 354 -15.31 21.81 2.33
CA ALA A 354 -16.43 22.62 1.85
C ALA A 354 -16.31 24.09 2.32
N MET A 355 -16.02 24.30 3.61
CA MET A 355 -15.82 25.65 4.17
C MET A 355 -14.64 26.40 3.54
N ILE A 356 -13.57 25.68 3.15
CA ILE A 356 -12.42 26.26 2.46
C ILE A 356 -12.74 26.49 0.97
N ALA A 357 -13.54 25.64 0.33
CA ALA A 357 -13.96 25.83 -1.06
C ALA A 357 -14.85 27.08 -1.24
N GLU A 358 -15.65 27.41 -0.22
CA GLU A 358 -16.49 28.62 -0.18
C GLU A 358 -15.74 29.87 0.34
N GLU A 359 -14.43 29.79 0.60
CA GLU A 359 -13.67 30.91 1.18
C GLU A 359 -13.38 32.04 0.17
N GLU A 360 -13.40 33.29 0.65
CA GLU A 360 -12.91 34.42 -0.14
C GLU A 360 -11.38 34.36 -0.29
N SER A 361 -10.88 34.20 -1.52
CA SER A 361 -9.44 34.05 -1.80
C SER A 361 -8.58 35.26 -1.35
N ALA A 362 -9.18 36.44 -1.22
CA ALA A 362 -8.54 37.64 -0.70
C ALA A 362 -8.32 37.60 0.84
N LYS A 363 -9.14 36.81 1.55
CA LYS A 363 -9.13 36.70 3.01
C LYS A 363 -9.42 35.25 3.45
N PRO A 364 -8.46 34.32 3.20
CA PRO A 364 -8.65 32.92 3.52
C PRO A 364 -8.94 32.69 5.00
N LEU A 365 -9.70 31.64 5.30
CA LEU A 365 -10.08 31.27 6.65
C LEU A 365 -8.86 30.72 7.40
N SER A 366 -8.61 31.23 8.61
CA SER A 366 -7.57 30.69 9.49
C SER A 366 -8.06 29.43 10.20
N ASP A 367 -7.14 28.57 10.62
CA ASP A 367 -7.47 27.35 11.37
C ASP A 367 -8.28 27.65 12.65
N GLN A 368 -8.11 28.84 13.25
CA GLN A 368 -8.92 29.27 14.39
C GLN A 368 -10.36 29.60 13.98
N LYS A 369 -10.57 30.27 12.84
CA LYS A 369 -11.93 30.57 12.35
C LYS A 369 -12.67 29.31 11.92
N LEU A 370 -11.98 28.34 11.33
CA LEU A 370 -12.55 27.04 10.99
C LEU A 370 -13.00 26.30 12.26
N CYS A 371 -12.20 26.34 13.34
CA CYS A 371 -12.57 25.83 14.65
C CYS A 371 -13.85 26.51 15.19
N ASP A 372 -13.94 27.84 15.08
CA ASP A 372 -15.10 28.59 15.57
C ASP A 372 -16.37 28.29 14.75
N LEU A 373 -16.26 28.16 13.42
CA LEU A 373 -17.37 27.77 12.53
C LEU A 373 -17.85 26.34 12.79
N LEU A 374 -16.92 25.39 12.96
CA LEU A 374 -17.28 24.01 13.33
C LEU A 374 -17.99 23.97 14.68
N LYS A 375 -17.60 24.82 15.63
CA LYS A 375 -18.28 24.92 16.93
C LYS A 375 -19.72 25.44 16.82
N VAL A 376 -20.00 26.35 15.88
CA VAL A 376 -21.38 26.80 15.58
C VAL A 376 -22.21 25.65 15.01
N ASP A 377 -21.60 24.77 14.22
CA ASP A 377 -22.21 23.54 13.68
C ASP A 377 -22.34 22.40 14.72
N GLY A 378 -22.10 22.66 16.01
CA GLY A 378 -22.17 21.64 17.07
C GLY A 378 -20.98 20.67 17.12
N LEU A 379 -19.88 20.98 16.42
CA LEU A 379 -18.66 20.18 16.35
C LEU A 379 -17.53 20.83 17.14
N GLU A 380 -17.27 20.35 18.36
CA GLU A 380 -16.13 20.81 19.15
C GLU A 380 -14.82 20.14 18.71
N VAL A 381 -14.06 20.81 17.84
CA VAL A 381 -12.77 20.33 17.33
C VAL A 381 -11.65 21.29 17.73
N ALA A 382 -10.55 20.79 18.30
CA ALA A 382 -9.41 21.64 18.67
C ALA A 382 -8.66 22.18 17.44
N ARG A 383 -8.11 23.40 17.52
CA ARG A 383 -7.32 24.03 16.44
C ARG A 383 -6.20 23.14 15.87
N ARG A 384 -5.48 22.41 16.73
CA ARG A 384 -4.40 21.49 16.28
C ARG A 384 -4.94 20.34 15.43
N THR A 385 -6.15 19.87 15.74
CA THR A 385 -6.84 18.80 14.99
C THR A 385 -7.30 19.31 13.63
N VAL A 386 -7.83 20.53 13.55
CA VAL A 386 -8.18 21.19 12.28
C VAL A 386 -6.94 21.36 11.39
N ALA A 387 -5.82 21.82 11.95
CA ALA A 387 -4.56 21.96 11.21
C ALA A 387 -4.06 20.60 10.67
N LYS A 388 -4.12 19.55 11.50
CA LYS A 388 -3.76 18.18 11.09
C LYS A 388 -4.65 17.66 9.95
N TYR A 389 -5.96 17.84 10.06
CA TYR A 389 -6.90 17.40 9.02
C TYR A 389 -6.71 18.17 7.71
N ARG A 390 -6.39 19.47 7.79
CA ARG A 390 -6.03 20.28 6.62
C ARG A 390 -4.77 19.77 5.93
N GLU A 391 -3.74 19.41 6.70
CA GLU A 391 -2.49 18.83 6.18
C GLU A 391 -2.73 17.46 5.55
N GLU A 392 -3.54 16.60 6.16
CA GLU A 392 -3.95 15.31 5.60
C GLU A 392 -4.76 15.44 4.29
N LEU A 393 -5.39 16.60 4.05
CA LEU A 393 -6.11 16.94 2.81
C LEU A 393 -5.22 17.68 1.79
N GLU A 394 -3.92 17.84 2.07
CA GLU A 394 -2.95 18.57 1.24
C GLU A 394 -3.32 20.05 0.99
N ILE A 395 -4.19 20.63 1.81
CA ILE A 395 -4.60 22.03 1.66
C ILE A 395 -3.54 22.93 2.34
N PRO A 396 -2.90 23.87 1.62
CA PRO A 396 -1.87 24.73 2.19
C PRO A 396 -2.45 25.71 3.23
N SER A 397 -1.61 26.27 4.09
CA SER A 397 -2.05 27.17 5.17
C SER A 397 -2.66 28.47 4.64
N SER A 398 -3.44 29.18 5.45
CA SER A 398 -4.11 30.43 5.07
C SER A 398 -3.14 31.51 4.53
N HIS A 399 -1.85 31.47 4.89
CA HIS A 399 -0.85 32.39 4.36
C HIS A 399 -0.47 32.11 2.90
N LEU A 400 -0.48 30.85 2.50
CA LEU A 400 -0.14 30.40 1.15
C LEU A 400 -1.36 30.43 0.21
N ARG A 401 -2.57 30.33 0.75
CA ARG A 401 -3.83 30.40 -0.01
C ARG A 401 -4.26 31.83 -0.38
N LYS A 402 -3.66 32.85 0.23
CA LYS A 402 -4.04 34.23 0.01
C LYS A 402 -3.63 34.69 -1.39
N SER A 403 -4.59 34.90 -2.28
CA SER A 403 -4.33 35.50 -3.59
C SER A 403 -4.27 37.02 -3.47
N HIS A 404 -3.19 37.63 -3.95
CA HIS A 404 -3.10 39.07 -4.19
C HIS A 404 -3.44 39.32 -5.67
N ASN A 405 -4.73 39.41 -5.99
CA ASN A 405 -5.17 40.10 -7.20
C ASN A 405 -5.21 41.60 -6.96
#